data_AF-A0A242TZH2-F1
#
_entry.id   AF-A0A242TZH2-F1
#
_cell.length_a   1.000
_cell.length_b   1.000
_cell.length_c   1.000
_cell.angle_alpha   90.00
_cell.angle_beta   90.00
_cell.angle_gamma   90.00
#
_symmetry.space_group_name_H-M   'P 1'
#
loop_
_entity.id
_entity.type
_entity.pdbx_description
1 polymer ?
#
loop_
_entity_poly.entity_id
_entity_poly.type
_entity_poly.pdbx_seq_one_letter_code
_entity_poly.pdbx_strand_id
1 'polypeptide(L)'
;MYKHTEDFKSADSLTNPALREVYRYQQTISDQYEQDQYGAMLRYALNLLNDNLKLEFTGFYFAPEPNELLRVRINYNLNDHWQLNAGGDRFWGKNDTVLGQFRDNSLVYAQVRYNF
;
A
#
# COMPACT_ATOMS: atom_id res chain seq x y z
N MET A 1 -11.27 -7.18 -6.65
CA MET A 1 -12.16 -6.64 -5.60
C MET A 1 -12.97 -5.52 -6.21
N TYR A 2 -14.26 -5.43 -5.91
CA TYR A 2 -15.16 -4.37 -6.37
C TYR A 2 -15.95 -3.84 -5.18
N LYS A 3 -16.18 -2.53 -5.13
CA LYS A 3 -16.94 -1.85 -4.09
C LYS A 3 -17.82 -0.78 -4.72
N HIS A 4 -19.09 -0.76 -4.31
CA HIS A 4 -20.08 0.24 -4.69
C HIS A 4 -20.57 1.00 -3.45
N THR A 5 -20.78 2.30 -3.54
CA THR A 5 -21.29 3.16 -2.45
C THR A 5 -22.57 3.87 -2.89
N GLU A 6 -23.73 3.47 -2.37
CA GLU A 6 -25.06 3.97 -2.79
C GLU A 6 -25.27 5.47 -2.52
N ASP A 7 -24.88 5.97 -1.34
CA ASP A 7 -25.09 7.37 -0.92
C ASP A 7 -23.85 8.26 -1.12
N PHE A 8 -23.15 8.11 -2.24
CA PHE A 8 -21.93 8.88 -2.50
C PHE A 8 -22.22 10.38 -2.72
N LYS A 9 -21.58 11.24 -1.92
CA LYS A 9 -21.56 12.70 -2.13
C LYS A 9 -20.13 13.16 -2.27
N SER A 10 -19.75 13.61 -3.46
CA SER A 10 -18.41 14.18 -3.69
C SER A 10 -18.21 15.46 -2.88
N ALA A 11 -17.09 15.56 -2.16
CA ALA A 11 -16.72 16.78 -1.45
C ALA A 11 -16.58 17.99 -2.39
N ASP A 12 -16.33 17.77 -3.68
CA ASP A 12 -16.19 18.84 -4.69
C ASP A 12 -17.53 19.50 -5.05
N SER A 13 -18.65 18.89 -4.70
CA SER A 13 -19.98 19.48 -4.86
C SER A 13 -20.31 20.56 -3.82
N LEU A 14 -19.45 20.72 -2.79
CA LEU A 14 -19.66 21.68 -1.71
C LEU A 14 -19.02 23.04 -2.04
N THR A 15 -19.85 24.10 -2.07
CA THR A 15 -19.41 25.49 -2.32
C THR A 15 -18.60 26.08 -1.16
N ASN A 16 -18.80 25.61 0.08
CA ASN A 16 -18.09 26.12 1.25
C ASN A 16 -16.71 25.44 1.39
N PRO A 17 -15.60 26.21 1.34
CA PRO A 17 -14.25 25.64 1.32
C PRO A 17 -13.85 24.91 2.61
N ALA A 18 -14.31 25.38 3.78
CA ALA A 18 -13.98 24.74 5.06
C ALA A 18 -14.71 23.41 5.24
N LEU A 19 -15.99 23.35 4.84
CA LEU A 19 -16.75 22.11 4.86
C LEU A 19 -16.17 21.10 3.85
N ARG A 20 -15.78 21.55 2.66
CA ARG A 20 -15.16 20.68 1.64
C ARG A 20 -13.92 19.96 2.17
N GLU A 21 -13.08 20.63 2.94
CA GLU A 21 -11.87 20.03 3.51
C GLU A 21 -12.19 18.95 4.55
N VAL A 22 -13.15 19.20 5.45
CA VAL A 22 -13.61 18.19 6.43
C VAL A 22 -14.19 16.95 5.73
N TYR A 23 -15.01 17.15 4.69
CA TYR A 23 -15.58 16.05 3.94
C TYR A 23 -14.52 15.23 3.19
N ARG A 24 -13.48 15.86 2.62
CA ARG A 24 -12.36 15.12 2.00
C ARG A 24 -11.64 14.24 3.01
N TYR A 25 -11.36 14.75 4.22
CA TYR A 25 -10.75 13.94 5.28
C TYR A 25 -11.62 12.75 5.67
N GLN A 26 -12.92 12.98 5.85
CA GLN A 26 -13.87 11.91 6.17
C GLN A 26 -13.93 10.86 5.06
N GLN A 27 -13.89 11.27 3.78
CA GLN A 27 -13.88 10.36 2.64
C GLN A 27 -12.60 9.55 2.57
N THR A 28 -11.43 10.12 2.84
CA THR A 28 -10.19 9.33 2.86
C THR A 28 -10.18 8.33 4.01
N ILE A 29 -10.63 8.71 5.21
CA ILE A 29 -10.71 7.78 6.36
C ILE A 29 -11.70 6.63 6.07
N SER A 30 -12.84 6.94 5.44
CA SER A 30 -13.85 5.95 5.06
C SER A 30 -13.52 5.22 3.76
N ASP A 31 -12.42 5.56 3.09
CA ASP A 31 -12.02 5.07 1.76
C ASP A 31 -13.13 5.25 0.68
N GLN A 32 -13.98 6.28 0.81
CA GLN A 32 -15.15 6.54 -0.04
C GLN A 32 -14.92 7.79 -0.89
N TYR A 33 -13.88 7.77 -1.72
CA TYR A 33 -13.58 8.87 -2.64
C TYR A 33 -14.27 8.73 -4.01
N GLU A 34 -14.76 7.53 -4.37
CA GLU A 34 -15.48 7.25 -5.62
C GLU A 34 -16.68 6.32 -5.36
N GLN A 35 -17.72 6.43 -6.19
CA GLN A 35 -18.91 5.58 -6.09
C GLN A 35 -18.60 4.12 -6.42
N ASP A 36 -17.82 3.90 -7.49
CA ASP A 36 -17.36 2.59 -7.93
C ASP A 36 -15.84 2.49 -7.82
N GLN A 37 -15.37 1.48 -7.10
CA GLN A 37 -13.94 1.22 -6.93
C GLN A 37 -13.60 -0.20 -7.32
N TYR A 38 -12.50 -0.36 -8.06
CA TYR A 38 -11.95 -1.63 -8.49
C TYR A 38 -10.55 -1.80 -7.92
N GLY A 39 -10.24 -3.00 -7.44
CA GLY A 39 -8.94 -3.30 -6.86
C GLY A 39 -8.42 -4.66 -7.31
N ALA A 40 -7.11 -4.75 -7.54
CA ALA A 40 -6.40 -5.99 -7.80
C ALA A 40 -5.19 -6.08 -6.86
N MET A 41 -4.89 -7.30 -6.42
CA MET A 41 -3.71 -7.61 -5.62
C MET A 41 -2.98 -8.76 -6.28
N LEU A 42 -1.66 -8.62 -6.39
CA LEU A 42 -0.77 -9.69 -6.84
C LEU A 42 0.30 -9.91 -5.77
N ARG A 43 0.55 -11.17 -5.43
CA ARG A 43 1.68 -11.57 -4.59
C ARG A 43 2.44 -12.68 -5.26
N TYR A 44 3.75 -12.52 -5.32
CA TYR A 44 4.66 -13.51 -5.87
C TYR A 44 5.80 -13.77 -4.89
N ALA A 45 6.06 -15.04 -4.60
CA ALA A 45 7.10 -15.47 -3.67
C ALA A 45 7.93 -16.58 -4.30
N LEU A 46 9.26 -16.46 -4.17
CA LEU A 46 10.25 -17.41 -4.65
C LEU A 46 11.12 -17.87 -3.50
N ASN A 47 11.33 -19.18 -3.41
CA ASN A 47 12.38 -19.76 -2.58
C ASN A 47 13.52 -20.25 -3.47
N LEU A 48 14.75 -19.89 -3.11
CA LEU A 48 15.97 -20.13 -3.85
C LEU A 48 17.04 -20.63 -2.88
N LEU A 49 18.11 -21.24 -3.43
CA LEU A 49 19.27 -21.69 -2.64
C LEU A 49 18.89 -22.64 -1.50
N ASN A 50 18.09 -23.67 -1.79
CA ASN A 50 17.57 -24.61 -0.80
C ASN A 50 16.83 -23.91 0.35
N ASP A 51 15.92 -23.01 0.00
CA ASP A 51 15.11 -22.19 0.93
C ASP A 51 15.89 -21.21 1.82
N ASN A 52 17.20 -21.04 1.58
CA ASN A 52 18.00 -20.03 2.28
C ASN A 52 17.72 -18.62 1.79
N LEU A 53 17.25 -18.45 0.56
CA LEU A 53 16.89 -17.14 0.01
C LEU A 53 15.40 -17.10 -0.35
N LYS A 54 14.66 -16.16 0.25
CA LYS A 54 13.27 -15.89 -0.08
C LYS A 54 13.12 -14.49 -0.65
N LEU A 55 12.49 -14.41 -1.82
CA LEU A 55 12.14 -13.15 -2.46
C LEU A 55 10.62 -13.04 -2.51
N GLU A 56 10.09 -11.89 -2.11
CA GLU A 56 8.66 -11.62 -2.14
C GLU A 56 8.38 -10.26 -2.78
N PHE A 57 7.40 -10.24 -3.67
CA PHE A 57 6.85 -9.05 -4.30
C PHE A 57 5.35 -9.03 -4.06
N THR A 58 4.83 -7.94 -3.52
CA THR A 58 3.40 -7.72 -3.34
C THR A 58 3.01 -6.39 -3.96
N GLY A 59 2.00 -6.40 -4.83
CA GLY A 59 1.45 -5.23 -5.48
C GLY A 59 -0.04 -5.08 -5.19
N PHE A 60 -0.48 -3.86 -4.94
CA PHE A 60 -1.88 -3.46 -4.90
C PHE A 60 -2.11 -2.38 -5.93
N TYR A 61 -3.21 -2.51 -6.67
CA TYR A 61 -3.65 -1.53 -7.64
C TYR A 61 -5.14 -1.26 -7.42
N PHE A 62 -5.51 0.01 -7.39
CA PHE A 62 -6.90 0.44 -7.33
C PHE A 62 -7.21 1.47 -8.43
N ALA A 63 -8.45 1.44 -8.91
CA ALA A 63 -9.01 2.30 -9.95
C ALA A 63 -10.42 2.75 -9.53
N PRO A 64 -10.94 3.88 -10.06
CA PRO A 64 -10.37 4.71 -11.12
C PRO A 64 -9.25 5.66 -10.66
N GLU A 65 -9.26 6.07 -9.40
CA GLU A 65 -8.25 6.98 -8.88
C GLU A 65 -6.95 6.26 -8.49
N PRO A 66 -5.76 6.78 -8.87
CA PRO A 66 -4.48 6.15 -8.53
C PRO A 66 -4.32 5.99 -7.02
N ASN A 67 -4.18 4.74 -6.59
CA ASN A 67 -4.02 4.34 -5.20
C ASN A 67 -3.30 2.97 -5.22
N GLU A 68 -1.98 2.97 -5.09
CA GLU A 68 -1.14 1.80 -5.39
C GLU A 68 -0.05 1.58 -4.33
N LEU A 69 0.35 0.32 -4.15
CA LEU A 69 1.44 -0.07 -3.27
C LEU A 69 2.29 -1.14 -3.96
N LEU A 70 3.61 -0.98 -3.93
CA LEU A 70 4.57 -2.03 -4.24
C LEU A 70 5.44 -2.30 -3.00
N ARG A 71 5.49 -3.55 -2.60
CA ARG A 71 6.31 -4.05 -1.50
C ARG A 71 7.25 -5.13 -2.01
N VAL A 72 8.52 -4.97 -1.71
CA VAL A 72 9.57 -5.93 -2.04
C VAL A 72 10.27 -6.36 -0.76
N ARG A 73 10.48 -7.67 -0.60
CA ARG A 73 11.19 -8.24 0.55
C ARG A 73 12.18 -9.30 0.09
N ILE A 74 13.34 -9.28 0.73
CA ILE A 74 14.44 -10.21 0.54
C ILE A 74 14.83 -10.72 1.92
N ASN A 75 14.82 -12.03 2.08
CA ASN A 75 15.25 -12.71 3.30
C ASN A 75 16.30 -13.74 2.94
N TYR A 76 17.47 -13.66 3.56
CA TYR A 76 18.60 -14.55 3.30
C TYR A 76 19.15 -15.11 4.60
N ASN A 77 19.08 -16.42 4.75
CA ASN A 77 19.71 -17.16 5.85
C ASN A 77 21.16 -17.44 5.45
N LEU A 78 22.10 -16.75 6.11
CA LEU A 78 23.53 -16.98 5.93
C LEU A 78 23.94 -18.32 6.51
N ASN A 79 23.38 -18.65 7.68
CA ASN A 79 23.51 -19.93 8.38
C ASN A 79 22.37 -20.03 9.41
N ASP A 80 22.41 -21.08 10.25
CA ASP A 80 21.38 -21.35 11.25
C ASP A 80 21.19 -20.24 12.29
N HIS A 81 22.20 -19.37 12.46
CA HIS A 81 22.18 -18.29 13.44
C HIS A 81 22.00 -16.90 12.82
N TRP A 82 22.50 -16.66 11.61
CA TRP A 82 22.51 -15.32 11.01
C TRP A 82 21.53 -15.20 9.83
N GLN A 83 20.71 -14.16 9.88
CA GLN A 83 19.76 -13.83 8.84
C GLN A 83 19.87 -12.37 8.43
N LEU A 84 19.91 -12.13 7.12
CA LEU A 84 19.85 -10.82 6.50
C LEU A 84 18.45 -10.60 5.94
N ASN A 85 17.90 -9.42 6.18
CA ASN A 85 16.62 -8.99 5.68
C ASN A 85 16.80 -7.64 5.01
N ALA A 86 16.23 -7.47 3.82
CA ALA A 86 16.14 -6.17 3.17
C ALA A 86 14.78 -6.04 2.49
N GLY A 87 14.33 -4.82 2.28
CA GLY A 87 13.09 -4.60 1.58
C GLY A 87 12.72 -3.14 1.49
N GLY A 88 11.56 -2.90 0.91
CA GLY A 88 11.01 -1.57 0.84
C GLY A 88 9.57 -1.57 0.40
N ASP A 89 8.91 -0.48 0.76
CA ASP A 89 7.53 -0.18 0.46
C ASP A 89 7.49 1.15 -0.29
N ARG A 90 6.82 1.16 -1.43
CA ARG A 90 6.59 2.36 -2.22
C ARG A 90 5.10 2.53 -2.41
N PHE A 91 4.59 3.68 -1.98
CA PHE A 91 3.19 4.05 -2.11
C PHE A 91 3.04 5.09 -3.22
N TRP A 92 2.00 4.96 -4.03
CA TRP A 92 1.61 5.96 -5.02
C TRP A 92 0.12 6.27 -4.89
N GLY A 93 -0.25 7.47 -5.34
CA GLY A 93 -1.62 7.93 -5.37
C GLY A 93 -1.76 9.42 -5.16
N LYS A 94 -2.97 9.92 -5.33
CA LYS A 94 -3.35 11.30 -5.04
C LYS A 94 -3.47 11.53 -3.52
N ASN A 95 -3.30 12.77 -3.05
CA ASN A 95 -3.26 13.06 -1.60
C ASN A 95 -4.59 12.80 -0.87
N ASP A 96 -5.68 12.66 -1.61
CA ASP A 96 -7.04 12.35 -1.14
C ASP A 96 -7.36 10.85 -1.12
N THR A 97 -6.44 9.99 -1.57
CA THR A 97 -6.57 8.53 -1.45
C THR A 97 -5.77 7.98 -0.27
N VAL A 98 -6.20 6.83 0.27
CA VAL A 98 -5.57 6.24 1.48
C VAL A 98 -4.08 5.98 1.27
N LEU A 99 -3.66 5.27 0.21
CA LEU A 99 -2.23 4.99 -0.02
C LEU A 99 -1.46 6.23 -0.48
N GLY A 100 -2.13 7.18 -1.15
CA GLY A 100 -1.51 8.45 -1.50
C GLY A 100 -1.11 9.30 -0.29
N GLN A 101 -1.84 9.22 0.83
CA GLN A 101 -1.41 9.83 2.11
C GLN A 101 -0.13 9.18 2.68
N PHE A 102 0.15 7.92 2.33
CA PHE A 102 1.39 7.23 2.73
C PHE A 102 2.53 7.39 1.72
N ARG A 103 2.36 8.18 0.64
CA ARG A 103 3.40 8.38 -0.40
C ARG A 103 4.75 8.79 0.20
N ASP A 104 4.73 9.72 1.14
CA ASP A 104 5.93 10.25 1.80
C ASP A 104 6.46 9.32 2.91
N ASN A 105 5.69 8.29 3.27
CA ASN A 105 6.08 7.21 4.19
C ASN A 105 6.64 5.99 3.47
N SER A 106 7.00 6.12 2.18
CA SER A 106 7.74 5.10 1.46
C SER A 106 9.09 4.84 2.15
N LEU A 107 9.44 3.57 2.35
CA LEU A 107 10.58 3.18 3.18
C LEU A 107 11.44 2.15 2.44
N VAL A 108 12.74 2.24 2.64
CA VAL A 108 13.70 1.16 2.34
C VAL A 108 14.40 0.81 3.64
N TYR A 109 14.60 -0.49 3.87
CA TYR A 109 15.24 -0.97 5.09
C TYR A 109 16.19 -2.14 4.81
N ALA A 110 17.15 -2.29 5.72
CA ALA A 110 17.97 -3.48 5.86
C ALA A 110 18.09 -3.82 7.36
N GLN A 111 18.09 -5.12 7.66
CA GLN A 111 18.14 -5.65 9.02
C GLN A 111 19.06 -6.88 9.03
N VAL A 112 19.88 -6.98 10.07
CA VAL A 112 20.63 -8.20 10.41
C VAL A 112 20.02 -8.76 11.69
N ARG A 113 19.77 -10.07 11.70
CA ARG A 113 19.23 -10.79 12.85
C ARG A 113 20.16 -11.94 13.21
N TYR A 114 20.46 -12.07 14.49
CA TYR A 114 21.11 -13.24 15.07
C TYR A 114 20.10 -14.01 15.91
N ASN A 115 20.02 -15.33 15.71
CA ASN A 115 19.18 -16.26 16.46
C ASN A 115 20.09 -17.21 17.25
N PHE A 116 19.74 -17.46 18.50
CA PHE A 116 20.45 -18.32 19.45
C PHE A 116 19.63 -19.55 19.82
#